data_AF-A0A6A7AQT8-F1
#
_entry.id   AF-A0A6A7AQT8-F1
#
_cell.length_a   1.000
_cell.length_b   1.000
_cell.length_c   1.000
_cell.angle_alpha   90.00
_cell.angle_beta   90.00
_cell.angle_gamma   90.00
#
_symmetry.space_group_name_H-M   'P 1'
#
loop_
_entity.id
_entity.type
_entity.pdbx_description
1 polymer ?
#
loop_
_entity_poly.entity_id
_entity_poly.type
_entity_poly.pdbx_seq_one_letter_code
_entity_poly.pdbx_strand_id
1 'polypeptide(L)'
;MPRAIMSTLRNHTPRPVRVIIIVAVIYAFCWVKGWPKYYDDEELPPSQRPRLEIYGGPHTVDHDQLIVSITSTATEVYAKVPPTLVFTAEEDHGQLLLFADLQMEIGKWPVFDVLWRYPHKFVMEARELGRYRAQVDYARKSLPMQNLRKQDEKEEKEIQNMLDKYKILQTMAAAWEYRPDRSWYVFVGDETWINRANLRDWLSQYDPKSRHFFGNPPIPEFPDPFATGGTTVILSGQVMQELFSKESKEHKGFIKKWQDHIADHTSAFDLVSNVMRIELKVELQGAWPVISGFDPSTVPFSPSLWCEPVAIMHHVTPDIASDLWKFEKERGADHLSNAPLRIADLWQRFMTPENLNDTRKDWDNLSSEPSNSRWNILFEGDKPEGGRAKSGEESPEACEDSCRQSEFCMQWSYSSLPQPNWNTNPQTRCHLSSSIRFGTHKAPQDMNVQGEDTKLTWTIHVLGGSTTMQTATSTVVSFLNLLCYFRAVQRQLFVIYHRKISFSRPSSCYYHTALMLTLHEATPRALIREIQACSLGSQRRWV
;
A
#
# COMPACT_ATOMS: atom_id res chain seq x y z
N MET A 1 -39.96 -5.57 37.53
CA MET A 1 -40.22 -7.02 37.67
C MET A 1 -39.18 -7.79 36.86
N PRO A 2 -38.13 -8.32 37.50
CA PRO A 2 -37.72 -9.70 37.19
C PRO A 2 -37.12 -10.46 38.41
N ARG A 3 -37.40 -10.04 39.66
CA ARG A 3 -36.93 -10.77 40.86
C ARG A 3 -37.79 -11.97 41.28
N ALA A 4 -38.97 -12.14 40.67
CA ALA A 4 -39.94 -13.13 41.12
C ALA A 4 -39.77 -14.53 40.48
N ILE A 5 -39.06 -14.65 39.35
CA ILE A 5 -38.96 -15.95 38.62
C ILE A 5 -37.78 -16.80 39.12
N MET A 6 -36.70 -16.20 39.65
CA MET A 6 -35.57 -16.97 40.22
C MET A 6 -35.84 -17.52 41.64
N SER A 7 -36.93 -17.11 42.28
CA SER A 7 -37.27 -17.48 43.67
C SER A 7 -37.88 -18.89 43.77
N THR A 8 -38.58 -19.36 42.74
CA THR A 8 -39.36 -20.61 42.78
C THR A 8 -38.54 -21.88 42.51
N LEU A 9 -37.35 -21.77 41.90
CA LEU A 9 -36.43 -22.90 41.67
C LEU A 9 -35.52 -23.24 42.86
N ARG A 10 -35.48 -22.36 43.89
CA ARG A 10 -34.59 -22.52 45.05
C ARG A 10 -35.11 -23.51 46.10
N ASN A 11 -36.38 -23.90 46.06
CA ASN A 11 -37.00 -24.73 47.12
C ASN A 11 -37.38 -26.17 46.74
N HIS A 12 -37.19 -26.61 45.49
CA HIS A 12 -37.61 -27.97 45.07
C HIS A 12 -36.54 -28.85 44.41
N THR A 13 -35.29 -28.41 44.36
CA THR A 13 -34.19 -29.23 43.81
C THR A 13 -33.26 -29.71 44.93
N PRO A 14 -33.18 -31.04 45.18
CA PRO A 14 -32.23 -31.61 46.14
C PRO A 14 -30.79 -31.18 45.79
N ARG A 15 -29.98 -30.89 46.81
CA ARG A 15 -28.56 -30.53 46.66
C ARG A 15 -27.78 -31.41 45.66
N PRO A 16 -27.91 -32.75 45.60
CA PRO A 16 -27.19 -33.56 44.62
C PRO A 16 -27.56 -33.24 43.17
N VAL A 17 -28.83 -32.91 42.90
CA VAL A 17 -29.31 -32.56 41.55
C VAL A 17 -28.68 -31.25 41.07
N ARG A 18 -28.48 -30.28 41.97
CA ARG A 18 -27.81 -29.01 41.63
C ARG A 18 -26.35 -29.21 41.26
N VAL A 19 -25.64 -30.09 41.98
CA VAL A 19 -24.25 -30.42 41.67
C VAL A 19 -24.16 -31.08 40.31
N ILE A 20 -25.07 -32.02 39.99
CA ILE A 20 -25.12 -32.67 38.67
C ILE A 20 -25.39 -31.65 37.55
N ILE A 21 -26.33 -30.72 37.75
CA ILE A 21 -26.60 -29.66 36.77
C ILE A 21 -25.38 -28.77 36.57
N ILE A 22 -24.69 -28.37 37.64
CA ILE A 22 -23.48 -27.54 37.54
C ILE A 22 -22.37 -28.30 36.79
N VAL A 23 -22.16 -29.57 37.11
CA VAL A 23 -21.18 -30.41 36.42
C VAL A 23 -21.55 -30.60 34.95
N ALA A 24 -22.83 -30.81 34.63
CA ALA A 24 -23.31 -30.92 33.25
C ALA A 24 -23.14 -29.60 32.47
N VAL A 25 -23.37 -28.45 33.12
CA VAL A 25 -23.16 -27.12 32.51
C VAL A 25 -21.67 -26.86 32.30
N ILE A 26 -20.81 -27.19 33.27
CA ILE A 26 -19.35 -27.08 33.12
C ILE A 26 -18.86 -28.02 32.01
N TYR A 27 -19.33 -29.26 31.99
CA TYR A 27 -19.01 -30.24 30.95
C TYR A 27 -19.47 -29.75 29.58
N ALA A 28 -20.70 -29.26 29.44
CA ALA A 28 -21.20 -28.68 28.20
C ALA A 28 -20.39 -27.45 27.77
N PHE A 29 -19.99 -26.59 28.71
CA PHE A 29 -19.17 -25.40 28.42
C PHE A 29 -17.74 -25.78 28.00
N CYS A 30 -17.14 -26.76 28.67
CA CYS A 30 -15.86 -27.34 28.28
C CYS A 30 -15.95 -28.06 26.93
N TRP A 31 -17.07 -28.72 26.64
CA TRP A 31 -17.29 -29.41 25.37
C TRP A 31 -17.50 -28.41 24.23
N VAL A 32 -18.29 -27.34 24.44
CA VAL A 32 -18.47 -26.24 23.48
C VAL A 32 -17.17 -25.45 23.24
N LYS A 33 -16.32 -25.27 24.27
CA LYS A 33 -14.99 -24.68 24.10
C LYS A 33 -13.97 -25.61 23.44
N GLY A 34 -14.17 -26.93 23.54
CA GLY A 34 -13.32 -27.96 22.94
C GLY A 34 -13.68 -28.29 21.50
N TRP A 35 -14.73 -27.68 20.93
CA TRP A 35 -15.00 -27.78 19.50
C TRP A 35 -13.88 -27.12 18.70
N PRO A 36 -13.36 -27.77 17.64
CA PRO A 36 -12.46 -27.12 16.70
C PRO A 36 -13.13 -25.83 16.21
N LYS A 37 -12.45 -24.69 16.37
CA LYS A 37 -12.93 -23.40 15.85
C LYS A 37 -12.98 -23.35 14.32
N TYR A 38 -12.49 -24.39 13.66
CA TYR A 38 -12.42 -24.52 12.22
C TYR A 38 -12.95 -25.90 11.84
N TYR A 39 -14.00 -25.91 11.02
CA TYR A 39 -14.39 -27.09 10.25
C TYR A 39 -13.33 -27.31 9.17
N ASP A 40 -12.91 -28.55 8.98
CA ASP A 40 -12.08 -28.91 7.84
C ASP A 40 -12.97 -28.97 6.59
N ASP A 41 -12.98 -27.89 5.81
CA ASP A 41 -13.78 -27.77 4.60
C ASP A 41 -13.38 -28.81 3.52
N GLU A 42 -12.23 -29.48 3.67
CA GLU A 42 -11.81 -30.59 2.79
C GLU A 42 -12.71 -31.83 2.95
N GLU A 43 -13.34 -32.03 4.11
CA GLU A 43 -14.24 -33.16 4.38
C GLU A 43 -15.63 -32.99 3.73
N LEU A 44 -15.98 -31.79 3.27
CA LEU A 44 -17.24 -31.54 2.60
C LEU A 44 -17.26 -32.19 1.19
N PRO A 45 -18.42 -32.71 0.75
CA PRO A 45 -18.62 -33.08 -0.65
C PRO A 45 -18.23 -31.92 -1.58
N PRO A 46 -17.68 -32.18 -2.78
CA PRO A 46 -17.29 -31.13 -3.73
C PRO A 46 -18.39 -30.09 -4.04
N SER A 47 -19.67 -30.46 -3.88
CA SER A 47 -20.84 -29.60 -4.06
C SER A 47 -21.18 -28.70 -2.87
N GLN A 48 -20.66 -29.01 -1.67
CA GLN A 48 -20.89 -28.30 -0.41
C GLN A 48 -19.64 -27.57 0.09
N ARG A 49 -18.47 -27.94 -0.45
CA ARG A 49 -17.41 -27.03 -0.88
C ARG A 49 -17.81 -25.56 -0.87
N PRO A 50 -17.54 -24.69 0.13
CA PRO A 50 -17.53 -23.26 -0.18
C PRO A 50 -16.67 -23.13 -1.44
N ARG A 51 -17.19 -22.56 -2.53
CA ARG A 51 -16.35 -22.28 -3.68
C ARG A 51 -15.24 -21.42 -3.12
N LEU A 52 -14.02 -21.99 -3.05
CA LEU A 52 -12.81 -21.24 -2.76
C LEU A 52 -12.93 -19.94 -3.53
N GLU A 53 -12.90 -18.83 -2.81
CA GLU A 53 -12.79 -17.52 -3.43
C GLU A 53 -11.53 -17.62 -4.30
N ILE A 54 -11.70 -17.85 -5.61
CA ILE A 54 -10.56 -17.85 -6.53
C ILE A 54 -10.17 -16.38 -6.61
N TYR A 55 -9.30 -15.97 -5.70
CA TYR A 55 -8.52 -14.75 -5.82
C TYR A 55 -7.55 -15.01 -6.96
N GLY A 56 -8.01 -14.72 -8.18
CA GLY A 56 -7.25 -15.04 -9.38
C GLY A 56 -8.05 -14.64 -10.61
N GLY A 57 -7.40 -13.89 -11.48
CA GLY A 57 -7.89 -13.63 -12.81
C GLY A 57 -7.63 -14.80 -13.78
N PRO A 58 -8.02 -14.63 -15.06
CA PRO A 58 -7.96 -15.69 -16.04
C PRO A 58 -6.54 -16.06 -16.50
N HIS A 59 -5.51 -15.31 -16.11
CA HIS A 59 -4.12 -15.49 -16.54
C HIS A 59 -3.25 -15.96 -15.36
N THR A 60 -3.30 -17.25 -15.01
CA THR A 60 -2.51 -17.80 -13.90
C THR A 60 -1.03 -17.42 -14.00
N VAL A 61 -0.46 -16.95 -12.88
CA VAL A 61 0.96 -16.59 -12.79
C VAL A 61 1.66 -17.60 -11.89
N ASP A 62 2.39 -18.52 -12.50
CA ASP A 62 3.21 -19.48 -11.76
C ASP A 62 4.45 -18.81 -11.16
N HIS A 63 5.08 -19.45 -10.16
CA HIS A 63 6.28 -18.92 -9.49
C HIS A 63 7.40 -18.60 -10.49
N ASP A 64 7.61 -19.47 -11.48
CA ASP A 64 8.70 -19.31 -12.44
C ASP A 64 8.44 -18.22 -13.50
N GLN A 65 7.20 -17.74 -13.60
CA GLN A 65 6.73 -16.69 -14.52
C GLN A 65 6.87 -15.28 -13.96
N LEU A 66 7.18 -15.14 -12.66
CA LEU A 66 7.36 -13.86 -11.99
C LEU A 66 8.83 -13.62 -11.64
N ILE A 67 9.48 -12.73 -12.39
CA ILE A 67 10.87 -12.34 -12.13
C ILE A 67 10.90 -11.10 -11.25
N VAL A 68 11.66 -11.17 -10.15
CA VAL A 68 11.84 -10.05 -9.23
C VAL A 68 13.30 -9.64 -9.22
N SER A 69 13.55 -8.42 -9.67
CA SER A 69 14.85 -7.78 -9.71
C SER A 69 14.98 -6.80 -8.56
N ILE A 70 15.87 -7.10 -7.61
CA ILE A 70 16.17 -6.24 -6.47
C ILE A 70 17.45 -5.48 -6.80
N THR A 71 17.36 -4.15 -6.79
CA THR A 71 18.50 -3.27 -7.06
C THR A 71 18.94 -2.58 -5.78
N SER A 72 20.24 -2.66 -5.48
CA SER A 72 20.88 -2.04 -4.31
C SER A 72 22.01 -1.08 -4.74
N THR A 73 22.74 -0.55 -3.77
CA THR A 73 23.98 0.22 -3.95
C THR A 73 25.14 -0.50 -3.29
N ALA A 74 26.36 -0.36 -3.83
CA ALA A 74 27.55 -0.99 -3.29
C ALA A 74 27.84 -0.61 -1.82
N THR A 75 27.38 0.56 -1.39
CA THR A 75 27.52 1.05 -0.02
C THR A 75 26.52 0.43 0.96
N GLU A 76 25.38 -0.08 0.51
CA GLU A 76 24.29 -0.54 1.40
C GLU A 76 23.97 -2.03 1.26
N VAL A 77 24.42 -2.64 0.18
CA VAL A 77 24.20 -4.04 -0.19
C VAL A 77 24.32 -5.05 0.95
N TYR A 78 25.40 -5.01 1.74
CA TYR A 78 25.64 -5.95 2.82
C TYR A 78 24.76 -5.72 4.06
N ALA A 79 24.16 -4.53 4.18
CA ALA A 79 23.21 -4.23 5.24
C ALA A 79 21.76 -4.52 4.81
N LYS A 80 21.40 -4.22 3.55
CA LYS A 80 20.01 -4.25 3.08
C LYS A 80 19.59 -5.53 2.36
N VAL A 81 20.47 -6.15 1.57
CA VAL A 81 20.09 -7.33 0.77
C VAL A 81 20.01 -8.63 1.59
N PRO A 82 20.92 -8.92 2.56
CA PRO A 82 20.83 -10.17 3.32
C PRO A 82 19.49 -10.38 4.05
N PRO A 83 18.91 -9.37 4.75
CA PRO A 83 17.57 -9.51 5.33
C PRO A 83 16.52 -9.92 4.29
N THR A 84 16.50 -9.26 3.12
CA THR A 84 15.55 -9.56 2.03
C THR A 84 15.70 -11.00 1.51
N LEU A 85 16.93 -11.52 1.45
CA LEU A 85 17.18 -12.93 1.08
C LEU A 85 16.68 -13.91 2.14
N VAL A 86 16.86 -13.60 3.43
CA VAL A 86 16.37 -14.43 4.55
C VAL A 86 14.85 -14.49 4.56
N PHE A 87 14.17 -13.39 4.25
CA PHE A 87 12.71 -13.32 4.25
C PHE A 87 12.06 -13.85 2.97
N THR A 88 12.83 -14.06 1.89
CA THR A 88 12.28 -14.66 0.67
C THR A 88 12.19 -16.18 0.79
N ALA A 89 11.05 -16.76 0.42
CA ALA A 89 10.85 -18.20 0.40
C ALA A 89 11.83 -18.91 -0.56
N GLU A 90 12.28 -20.11 -0.18
CA GLU A 90 13.29 -20.88 -0.93
C GLU A 90 12.86 -21.21 -2.36
N GLU A 91 11.56 -21.46 -2.59
CA GLU A 91 11.00 -21.70 -3.92
C GLU A 91 11.12 -20.50 -4.88
N ASP A 92 11.20 -19.28 -4.35
CA ASP A 92 11.32 -18.06 -5.15
C ASP A 92 12.77 -17.64 -5.38
N HIS A 93 13.74 -18.31 -4.73
CA HIS A 93 15.17 -18.00 -4.81
C HIS A 93 15.72 -18.08 -6.24
N GLY A 94 15.23 -18.99 -7.07
CA GLY A 94 15.68 -19.13 -8.46
C GLY A 94 15.32 -17.95 -9.36
N GLN A 95 14.27 -17.20 -8.99
CA GLN A 95 13.68 -16.13 -9.80
C GLN A 95 14.09 -14.74 -9.33
N LEU A 96 14.86 -14.68 -8.23
CA LEU A 96 15.50 -13.46 -7.75
C LEU A 96 16.71 -13.11 -8.61
N LEU A 97 16.75 -11.87 -9.06
CA LEU A 97 17.94 -11.25 -9.65
C LEU A 97 18.41 -10.11 -8.76
N LEU A 98 19.67 -10.15 -8.35
CA LEU A 98 20.27 -9.13 -7.49
C LEU A 98 21.20 -8.26 -8.32
N PHE A 99 20.96 -6.96 -8.30
CA PHE A 99 21.69 -5.97 -9.08
C PHE A 99 22.23 -4.86 -8.17
N ALA A 100 23.36 -4.27 -8.57
CA ALA A 100 23.94 -3.11 -7.90
C ALA A 100 24.77 -2.27 -8.89
N ASP A 101 25.38 -1.20 -8.38
CA ASP A 101 26.40 -0.37 -9.05
C ASP A 101 27.84 -0.84 -8.77
N LEU A 102 28.02 -2.13 -8.44
CA LEU A 102 29.31 -2.79 -8.34
C LEU A 102 29.13 -4.31 -8.36
N GLN A 103 30.08 -5.03 -8.97
CA GLN A 103 30.06 -6.49 -9.00
C GLN A 103 30.50 -7.03 -7.63
N MET A 104 29.63 -7.78 -6.96
CA MET A 104 29.88 -8.29 -5.61
C MET A 104 29.20 -9.64 -5.37
N GLU A 105 29.38 -10.19 -4.18
CA GLU A 105 28.78 -11.46 -3.75
C GLU A 105 28.35 -11.35 -2.28
N ILE A 106 27.17 -11.91 -1.96
CA ILE A 106 26.67 -12.05 -0.60
C ILE A 106 26.58 -13.55 -0.30
N GLY A 107 27.62 -14.11 0.30
CA GLY A 107 27.70 -15.56 0.47
C GLY A 107 27.64 -16.27 -0.88
N LYS A 108 26.61 -17.09 -1.11
CA LYS A 108 26.40 -17.80 -2.39
C LYS A 108 25.70 -16.96 -3.48
N TRP A 109 25.29 -15.74 -3.16
CA TRP A 109 24.42 -14.93 -4.00
C TRP A 109 25.23 -13.91 -4.80
N PRO A 110 25.31 -14.01 -6.14
CA PRO A 110 25.95 -13.00 -6.95
C PRO A 110 25.10 -11.73 -6.99
N VAL A 111 25.74 -10.58 -6.90
CA VAL A 111 25.13 -9.26 -7.11
C VAL A 111 25.79 -8.63 -8.32
N PHE A 112 25.02 -8.45 -9.40
CA PHE A 112 25.56 -8.08 -10.70
C PHE A 112 25.67 -6.56 -10.88
N ASP A 113 26.81 -6.11 -11.40
CA ASP A 113 27.02 -4.72 -11.79
C ASP A 113 26.27 -4.38 -13.08
N VAL A 114 25.25 -3.54 -12.99
CA VAL A 114 24.50 -3.10 -14.17
C VAL A 114 25.14 -1.88 -14.85
N LEU A 115 25.95 -1.10 -14.14
CA LEU A 115 26.61 0.09 -14.68
C LEU A 115 27.85 -0.26 -15.51
N TRP A 116 28.51 -1.38 -15.21
CA TRP A 116 29.56 -1.99 -16.04
C TRP A 116 29.16 -2.16 -17.51
N ARG A 117 27.86 -2.33 -17.79
CA ARG A 117 27.31 -2.55 -19.14
C ARG A 117 27.39 -1.30 -20.03
N TYR A 118 27.68 -0.12 -19.46
CA TYR A 118 27.90 1.08 -20.26
C TYR A 118 29.28 1.10 -20.91
N PRO A 119 29.44 1.72 -22.10
CA PRO A 119 30.75 1.90 -22.71
C PRO A 119 31.70 2.65 -21.78
N HIS A 120 32.95 2.17 -21.64
CA HIS A 120 33.95 2.78 -20.77
C HIS A 120 34.10 4.29 -20.97
N LYS A 121 34.07 4.75 -22.23
CA LYS A 121 34.14 6.18 -22.57
C LYS A 121 33.01 6.99 -21.91
N PHE A 122 31.77 6.49 -21.99
CA PHE A 122 30.61 7.13 -21.37
C PHE A 122 30.73 7.18 -19.85
N VAL A 123 31.15 6.08 -19.23
CA VAL A 123 31.39 6.02 -17.77
C VAL A 123 32.43 7.04 -17.32
N MET A 124 33.47 7.30 -18.13
CA MET A 124 34.51 8.26 -17.79
C MET A 124 34.10 9.72 -18.02
N GLU A 125 33.26 9.99 -19.02
CA GLU A 125 32.83 11.34 -19.40
C GLU A 125 31.63 11.84 -18.58
N ALA A 126 30.69 10.96 -18.22
CA ALA A 126 29.50 11.33 -17.45
C ALA A 126 29.88 11.78 -16.04
N ARG A 127 29.70 13.07 -15.72
CA ARG A 127 30.07 13.64 -14.40
C ARG A 127 29.33 12.94 -13.27
N GLU A 128 28.06 12.67 -13.51
CA GLU A 128 27.06 12.04 -12.65
C GLU A 128 27.58 10.69 -12.12
N LEU A 129 28.26 9.87 -12.94
CA LEU A 129 28.83 8.58 -12.53
C LEU A 129 30.08 8.66 -11.64
N GLY A 130 30.34 9.80 -11.01
CA GLY A 130 31.48 10.02 -10.11
C GLY A 130 31.51 9.06 -8.92
N ARG A 131 30.36 8.81 -8.29
CA ARG A 131 30.25 7.84 -7.19
C ARG A 131 30.58 6.43 -7.67
N TYR A 132 30.05 6.01 -8.82
CA TYR A 132 30.36 4.69 -9.40
C TYR A 132 31.85 4.52 -9.68
N ARG A 133 32.51 5.51 -10.32
CA ARG A 133 33.97 5.47 -10.54
C ARG A 133 34.76 5.33 -9.23
N ALA A 134 34.34 6.04 -8.18
CA ALA A 134 34.97 5.95 -6.86
C ALA A 134 34.76 4.57 -6.22
N GLN A 135 33.57 3.98 -6.34
CA GLN A 135 33.30 2.61 -5.89
C GLN A 135 34.21 1.59 -6.57
N VAL A 136 34.38 1.69 -7.89
CA VAL A 136 35.29 0.81 -8.64
C VAL A 136 36.75 0.98 -8.18
N ASP A 137 37.20 2.22 -7.94
CA ASP A 137 38.54 2.49 -7.41
C ASP A 137 38.75 1.92 -6.00
N TYR A 138 37.75 2.09 -5.12
CA TYR A 138 37.77 1.52 -3.77
C TYR A 138 37.84 0.00 -3.80
N ALA A 139 37.08 -0.63 -4.68
CA ALA A 139 37.06 -2.09 -4.83
C ALA A 139 38.44 -2.60 -5.27
N ARG A 140 39.06 -1.93 -6.25
CA ARG A 140 40.40 -2.26 -6.73
C ARG A 140 41.48 -2.09 -5.66
N LYS A 141 41.29 -1.14 -4.74
CA LYS A 141 42.22 -0.85 -3.63
C LYS A 141 41.88 -1.59 -2.34
N SER A 142 40.84 -2.42 -2.32
CA SER A 142 40.33 -3.11 -1.12
C SER A 142 40.01 -2.14 0.03
N LEU A 143 39.46 -0.96 -0.30
CA LEU A 143 39.04 0.03 0.67
C LEU A 143 37.58 -0.21 1.09
N PRO A 144 37.20 0.06 2.36
CA PRO A 144 35.82 -0.09 2.80
C PRO A 144 34.86 0.84 2.05
N MET A 145 33.81 0.27 1.43
CA MET A 145 32.80 1.05 0.68
C MET A 145 32.08 2.08 1.53
N GLN A 146 31.91 1.81 2.83
CA GLN A 146 31.23 2.71 3.76
C GLN A 146 31.88 4.09 3.86
N ASN A 147 33.18 4.19 3.57
CA ASN A 147 33.90 5.46 3.56
C ASN A 147 33.50 6.38 2.39
N LEU A 148 32.78 5.87 1.38
CA LEU A 148 32.25 6.67 0.28
C LEU A 148 30.92 7.35 0.62
N ARG A 149 30.20 6.85 1.64
CA ARG A 149 28.91 7.40 2.05
C ARG A 149 29.10 8.82 2.59
N LYS A 150 28.28 9.76 2.14
CA LYS A 150 28.28 11.13 2.67
C LYS A 150 27.65 11.14 4.06
N GLN A 151 28.19 12.01 4.91
CA GLN A 151 27.62 12.23 6.25
C GLN A 151 26.31 13.01 6.19
N ASP A 152 26.19 13.93 5.23
CA ASP A 152 24.93 14.59 4.91
C ASP A 152 24.01 13.62 4.17
N GLU A 153 22.91 13.23 4.82
CA GLU A 153 21.92 12.29 4.29
C GLU A 153 21.22 12.81 3.03
N LYS A 154 21.04 14.14 2.92
CA LYS A 154 20.42 14.73 1.74
C LYS A 154 21.35 14.61 0.54
N GLU A 155 22.64 14.92 0.71
CA GLU A 155 23.64 14.76 -0.34
C GLU A 155 23.77 13.28 -0.74
N GLU A 156 23.77 12.35 0.23
CA GLU A 156 23.80 10.91 -0.05
C GLU A 156 22.59 10.47 -0.87
N LYS A 157 21.39 10.89 -0.49
CA LYS A 157 20.15 10.55 -1.19
C LYS A 157 20.12 11.10 -2.62
N GLU A 158 20.64 12.31 -2.84
CA GLU A 158 20.77 12.88 -4.19
C GLU A 158 21.72 12.07 -5.07
N ILE A 159 22.84 11.59 -4.50
CA ILE A 159 23.78 10.71 -5.20
C ILE A 159 23.13 9.36 -5.53
N GLN A 160 22.41 8.75 -4.58
CA GLN A 160 21.71 7.48 -4.79
C GLN A 160 20.63 7.59 -5.87
N ASN A 161 19.77 8.61 -5.79
CA ASN A 161 18.73 8.87 -6.80
C ASN A 161 19.35 9.08 -8.19
N MET A 162 20.49 9.78 -8.27
CA MET A 162 21.22 9.90 -9.53
C MET A 162 21.67 8.54 -10.05
N LEU A 163 22.32 7.69 -9.21
CA LEU A 163 22.79 6.37 -9.65
C LEU A 163 21.64 5.48 -10.11
N ASP A 164 20.49 5.54 -9.44
CA ASP A 164 19.31 4.76 -9.80
C ASP A 164 18.82 5.06 -11.22
N LYS A 165 18.92 6.32 -11.68
CA LYS A 165 18.62 6.69 -13.08
C LYS A 165 19.49 5.94 -14.08
N TYR A 166 20.78 5.76 -13.77
CA TYR A 166 21.70 5.03 -14.64
C TYR A 166 21.56 3.51 -14.50
N LYS A 167 21.09 3.00 -13.35
CA LYS A 167 20.92 1.56 -13.14
C LYS A 167 19.67 0.99 -13.81
N ILE A 168 18.54 1.70 -13.80
CA ILE A 168 17.22 1.09 -14.07
C ILE A 168 17.08 0.45 -15.46
N LEU A 169 17.48 1.14 -16.54
CA LEU A 169 17.36 0.59 -17.91
C LEU A 169 18.31 -0.60 -18.13
N GLN A 170 19.50 -0.55 -17.53
CA GLN A 170 20.45 -1.66 -17.59
C GLN A 170 19.97 -2.86 -16.76
N THR A 171 19.33 -2.61 -15.61
CA THR A 171 18.68 -3.64 -14.78
C THR A 171 17.58 -4.34 -15.55
N MET A 172 16.71 -3.59 -16.24
CA MET A 172 15.66 -4.15 -17.09
C MET A 172 16.23 -5.00 -18.22
N ALA A 173 17.26 -4.51 -18.92
CA ALA A 173 17.91 -5.25 -19.98
C ALA A 173 18.60 -6.53 -19.47
N ALA A 174 19.28 -6.45 -18.33
CA ALA A 174 19.93 -7.59 -17.69
C ALA A 174 18.90 -8.63 -17.24
N ALA A 175 17.77 -8.22 -16.68
CA ALA A 175 16.70 -9.12 -16.27
C ALA A 175 16.14 -9.93 -17.44
N TRP A 176 15.89 -9.28 -18.58
CA TRP A 176 15.48 -9.96 -19.81
C TRP A 176 16.56 -10.93 -20.31
N GLU A 177 17.83 -10.55 -20.26
CA GLU A 177 18.94 -11.39 -20.70
C GLU A 177 19.10 -12.65 -19.83
N TYR A 178 18.99 -12.52 -18.50
CA TYR A 178 19.16 -13.64 -17.57
C TYR A 178 17.92 -14.53 -17.46
N ARG A 179 16.73 -13.98 -17.67
CA ARG A 179 15.44 -14.67 -17.53
C ARG A 179 14.47 -14.24 -18.64
N PRO A 180 14.74 -14.55 -19.91
CA PRO A 180 13.87 -14.15 -21.01
C PRO A 180 12.52 -14.88 -20.97
N ASP A 181 11.56 -14.36 -21.73
CA ASP A 181 10.26 -15.01 -22.02
C ASP A 181 9.43 -15.36 -20.78
N ARG A 182 9.53 -14.54 -19.73
CA ARG A 182 8.67 -14.62 -18.54
C ARG A 182 7.48 -13.69 -18.64
N SER A 183 6.39 -14.05 -17.95
CA SER A 183 5.13 -13.32 -18.03
C SER A 183 5.20 -11.95 -17.37
N TRP A 184 5.95 -11.81 -16.27
CA TRP A 184 6.01 -10.58 -15.48
C TRP A 184 7.43 -10.30 -14.96
N TYR A 185 7.82 -9.04 -15.00
CA TYR A 185 9.09 -8.54 -14.47
C TYR A 185 8.83 -7.39 -13.51
N VAL A 186 9.34 -7.53 -12.30
CA VAL A 186 9.16 -6.60 -11.19
C VAL A 186 10.52 -6.04 -10.81
N PHE A 187 10.66 -4.71 -10.83
CA PHE A 187 11.87 -3.98 -10.48
C PHE A 187 11.62 -3.19 -9.21
N VAL A 188 12.39 -3.48 -8.18
CA VAL A 188 12.25 -2.91 -6.83
C VAL A 188 13.60 -2.56 -6.23
N GLY A 189 13.58 -1.69 -5.22
CA GLY A 189 14.73 -1.41 -4.36
C GLY A 189 14.95 -2.52 -3.33
N ASP A 190 16.03 -2.37 -2.56
CA ASP A 190 16.41 -3.31 -1.49
C ASP A 190 15.69 -3.09 -0.15
N GLU A 191 14.81 -2.09 -0.08
CA GLU A 191 13.92 -1.77 1.06
C GLU A 191 12.44 -2.08 0.79
N THR A 192 12.18 -2.96 -0.19
CA THR A 192 10.82 -3.30 -0.64
C THR A 192 10.40 -4.68 -0.15
N TRP A 193 9.27 -4.76 0.55
CA TRP A 193 8.61 -6.02 0.87
C TRP A 193 7.63 -6.40 -0.24
N ILE A 194 7.56 -7.70 -0.56
CA ILE A 194 6.68 -8.24 -1.60
C ILE A 194 5.93 -9.47 -1.05
N ASN A 195 4.62 -9.34 -0.89
CA ASN A 195 3.74 -10.48 -0.73
C ASN A 195 3.50 -11.12 -2.10
N ARG A 196 4.29 -12.16 -2.42
CA ARG A 196 4.29 -12.79 -3.74
C ARG A 196 2.98 -13.49 -4.09
N ALA A 197 2.28 -14.05 -3.10
CA ALA A 197 0.97 -14.66 -3.32
C ALA A 197 -0.04 -13.63 -3.82
N ASN A 198 -0.25 -12.56 -3.06
CA ASN A 198 -1.12 -11.45 -3.45
C ASN A 198 -0.69 -10.83 -4.79
N LEU A 199 0.62 -10.70 -5.04
CA LEU A 199 1.12 -10.13 -6.28
C LEU A 199 0.75 -10.99 -7.50
N ARG A 200 0.94 -12.31 -7.42
CA ARG A 200 0.57 -13.24 -8.51
C ARG A 200 -0.93 -13.25 -8.74
N ASP A 201 -1.73 -13.29 -7.66
CA ASP A 201 -3.19 -13.23 -7.75
C ASP A 201 -3.65 -11.93 -8.39
N TRP A 202 -3.05 -10.80 -8.01
CA TRP A 202 -3.36 -9.51 -8.60
C TRP A 202 -2.98 -9.43 -10.08
N LEU A 203 -1.77 -9.87 -10.45
CA LEU A 203 -1.27 -9.88 -11.82
C LEU A 203 -2.06 -10.82 -12.73
N SER A 204 -2.64 -11.89 -12.18
CA SER A 204 -3.41 -12.85 -12.97
C SER A 204 -4.69 -12.28 -13.60
N GLN A 205 -5.10 -11.07 -13.20
CA GLN A 205 -6.19 -10.32 -13.80
C GLN A 205 -5.83 -9.71 -15.16
N TYR A 206 -4.54 -9.66 -15.51
CA TYR A 206 -4.04 -8.99 -16.69
C TYR A 206 -3.37 -9.98 -17.63
N ASP A 207 -3.52 -9.78 -18.94
CA ASP A 207 -2.88 -10.62 -19.95
C ASP A 207 -1.40 -10.24 -20.08
N PRO A 208 -0.43 -11.11 -19.74
CA PRO A 208 0.99 -10.80 -19.84
C PRO A 208 1.47 -10.60 -21.30
N LYS A 209 0.65 -10.98 -22.30
CA LYS A 209 0.91 -10.72 -23.72
C LYS A 209 0.41 -9.34 -24.19
N SER A 210 -0.30 -8.62 -23.33
CA SER A 210 -0.68 -7.22 -23.55
C SER A 210 0.34 -6.29 -22.92
N ARG A 211 0.43 -5.05 -23.43
CA ARG A 211 1.39 -4.06 -22.92
C ARG A 211 0.91 -3.47 -21.59
N HIS A 212 1.39 -4.04 -20.50
CA HIS A 212 1.18 -3.51 -19.15
C HIS A 212 2.45 -2.89 -18.58
N PHE A 213 2.28 -1.67 -18.05
CA PHE A 213 3.24 -0.95 -17.24
C PHE A 213 2.52 -0.48 -15.97
N PHE A 214 2.81 -1.13 -14.86
CA PHE A 214 2.32 -0.74 -13.54
C PHE A 214 3.42 -0.11 -12.71
N GLY A 215 3.00 0.75 -11.79
CA GLY A 215 3.87 1.34 -10.82
C GLY A 215 3.10 2.21 -9.84
N ASN A 216 3.86 2.81 -8.95
CA ASN A 216 3.38 3.84 -8.04
C ASN A 216 4.26 5.07 -8.26
N PRO A 217 3.83 6.04 -9.09
CA PRO A 217 4.68 7.13 -9.54
C PRO A 217 4.96 8.14 -8.42
N PRO A 218 6.15 8.76 -8.36
CA PRO A 218 6.28 10.14 -7.90
C PRO A 218 5.76 11.10 -8.99
N ILE A 219 4.81 11.99 -8.67
CA ILE A 219 4.31 12.99 -9.64
C ILE A 219 4.89 14.40 -9.33
N PRO A 220 5.41 15.15 -10.33
CA PRO A 220 6.03 16.48 -10.14
C PRO A 220 5.08 17.69 -10.02
N GLU A 221 3.93 17.71 -10.70
CA GLU A 221 3.07 18.92 -10.81
C GLU A 221 1.92 19.01 -9.80
N PHE A 222 1.55 17.87 -9.21
CA PHE A 222 0.77 17.81 -7.98
C PHE A 222 1.43 16.74 -7.13
N PRO A 223 1.46 16.93 -5.81
CA PRO A 223 1.91 15.88 -4.92
C PRO A 223 0.94 14.72 -5.03
N ASP A 224 1.22 13.72 -5.85
CA ASP A 224 0.45 12.49 -5.78
C ASP A 224 0.69 11.88 -4.40
N PRO A 225 -0.34 11.83 -3.53
CA PRO A 225 -0.14 11.48 -2.13
C PRO A 225 0.41 10.06 -1.92
N PHE A 226 0.40 9.21 -2.94
CA PHE A 226 0.78 7.81 -2.78
C PHE A 226 2.28 7.58 -3.04
N ALA A 227 3.02 8.62 -3.41
CA ALA A 227 4.45 8.63 -3.67
C ALA A 227 5.32 8.85 -2.43
N THR A 228 4.91 8.32 -1.27
CA THR A 228 5.92 8.09 -0.22
C THR A 228 6.89 7.08 -0.83
N GLY A 229 8.19 7.38 -0.77
CA GLY A 229 9.15 6.93 -1.77
C GLY A 229 9.27 5.42 -2.00
N GLY A 230 10.15 5.07 -2.93
CA GLY A 230 10.38 3.71 -3.39
C GLY A 230 9.89 3.51 -4.82
N THR A 231 10.80 3.08 -5.70
CA THR A 231 10.48 2.87 -7.12
C THR A 231 10.06 1.42 -7.32
N THR A 232 8.77 1.20 -7.63
CA THR A 232 8.32 -0.07 -8.22
C THR A 232 7.93 0.15 -9.66
N VAL A 233 8.52 -0.67 -10.53
CA VAL A 233 8.13 -0.79 -11.92
C VAL A 233 7.76 -2.25 -12.16
N ILE A 234 6.55 -2.51 -12.64
CA ILE A 234 6.14 -3.85 -13.09
C ILE A 234 5.81 -3.79 -14.56
N LEU A 235 6.43 -4.67 -15.33
CA LEU A 235 6.27 -4.76 -16.77
C LEU A 235 5.79 -6.15 -17.16
N SER A 236 4.82 -6.17 -18.06
CA SER A 236 4.44 -7.40 -18.78
C SER A 236 5.61 -7.96 -19.59
N GLY A 237 5.59 -9.28 -19.79
CA GLY A 237 6.52 -9.97 -20.68
C GLY A 237 6.52 -9.39 -22.09
N GLN A 238 5.35 -8.97 -22.60
CA GLN A 238 5.24 -8.30 -23.89
C GLN A 238 6.08 -7.01 -23.98
N VAL A 239 6.00 -6.15 -22.96
CA VAL A 239 6.80 -4.91 -22.92
C VAL A 239 8.29 -5.22 -22.89
N MET A 240 8.70 -6.18 -22.07
CA MET A 240 10.11 -6.55 -21.95
C MET A 240 10.65 -7.17 -23.24
N GLN A 241 9.86 -8.00 -23.92
CA GLN A 241 10.19 -8.56 -25.21
C GLN A 241 10.35 -7.47 -26.27
N GLU A 242 9.40 -6.53 -26.36
CA GLU A 242 9.46 -5.43 -27.32
C GLU A 242 10.65 -4.50 -27.07
N LEU A 243 11.08 -4.25 -25.83
CA LEU A 243 12.23 -3.39 -25.55
C LEU A 243 13.58 -4.09 -25.73
N PHE A 244 13.67 -5.36 -25.32
CA PHE A 244 14.97 -6.01 -25.09
C PHE A 244 15.21 -7.29 -25.88
N SER A 245 14.22 -7.87 -26.57
CA SER A 245 14.45 -9.03 -27.44
C SER A 245 15.32 -8.65 -28.63
N LYS A 246 16.31 -9.49 -28.97
CA LYS A 246 17.18 -9.29 -30.14
C LYS A 246 16.42 -9.19 -31.47
N GLU A 247 15.23 -9.79 -31.51
CA GLU A 247 14.34 -9.80 -32.67
C GLU A 247 13.47 -8.54 -32.76
N SER A 248 13.39 -7.76 -31.69
CA SER A 248 12.63 -6.51 -31.67
C SER A 248 13.34 -5.43 -32.48
N LYS A 249 12.54 -4.52 -33.06
CA LYS A 249 13.08 -3.39 -33.84
C LYS A 249 13.73 -2.36 -32.91
N GLU A 250 13.24 -2.29 -31.69
CA GLU A 250 13.61 -1.35 -30.66
C GLU A 250 14.96 -1.72 -30.04
N HIS A 251 15.30 -3.01 -29.92
CA HIS A 251 16.50 -3.50 -29.22
C HIS A 251 17.84 -2.90 -29.70
N LYS A 252 18.02 -2.64 -31.00
CA LYS A 252 19.33 -2.23 -31.54
C LYS A 252 19.72 -0.83 -31.09
N GLY A 253 20.52 -0.78 -30.02
CA GLY A 253 21.06 0.47 -29.49
C GLY A 253 20.06 1.26 -28.65
N PHE A 254 18.94 0.66 -28.20
CA PHE A 254 17.94 1.32 -27.37
C PHE A 254 18.54 2.01 -26.14
N ILE A 255 19.31 1.28 -25.32
CA ILE A 255 19.94 1.87 -24.14
C ILE A 255 20.91 2.99 -24.54
N LYS A 256 21.66 2.81 -25.63
CA LYS A 256 22.60 3.81 -26.16
C LYS A 256 21.88 5.08 -26.61
N LYS A 257 20.68 4.97 -27.20
CA LYS A 257 19.83 6.12 -27.57
C LYS A 257 19.44 6.95 -26.35
N TRP A 258 19.17 6.29 -25.22
CA TRP A 258 18.73 6.96 -23.99
C TRP A 258 19.86 7.48 -23.10
N GLN A 259 21.10 7.01 -23.28
CA GLN A 259 22.26 7.37 -22.46
C GLN A 259 22.38 8.88 -22.20
N ASP A 260 22.27 9.69 -23.25
CA ASP A 260 22.48 11.15 -23.16
C ASP A 260 21.28 11.88 -22.53
N HIS A 261 20.14 11.20 -22.39
CA HIS A 261 18.91 11.74 -21.80
C HIS A 261 18.71 11.30 -20.34
N ILE A 262 19.51 10.37 -19.81
CA ILE A 262 19.36 9.86 -18.43
C ILE A 262 19.47 11.01 -17.40
N ALA A 263 20.44 11.91 -17.63
CA ALA A 263 20.70 13.02 -16.71
C ALA A 263 19.50 13.98 -16.59
N ASP A 264 18.75 14.17 -17.67
CA ASP A 264 17.65 15.13 -17.79
C ASP A 264 16.40 14.76 -16.98
N HIS A 265 16.31 13.52 -16.50
CA HIS A 265 15.15 13.03 -15.75
C HIS A 265 15.29 13.27 -14.25
N THR A 266 14.15 13.47 -13.58
CA THR A 266 14.10 13.74 -12.14
C THR A 266 14.40 12.49 -11.28
N SER A 267 14.03 11.31 -11.77
CA SER A 267 14.18 10.02 -11.08
C SER A 267 14.26 8.85 -12.06
N ALA A 268 14.62 7.67 -11.55
CA ALA A 268 14.62 6.43 -12.34
C ALA A 268 13.23 6.09 -12.88
N PHE A 269 12.19 6.34 -12.10
CA PHE A 269 10.80 6.11 -12.51
C PHE A 269 10.34 7.06 -13.62
N ASP A 270 10.72 8.33 -13.53
CA ASP A 270 10.46 9.35 -14.56
C ASP A 270 11.12 8.96 -15.89
N LEU A 271 12.37 8.47 -15.83
CA LEU A 271 13.06 7.92 -17.01
C LEU A 271 12.31 6.74 -17.63
N VAL A 272 11.91 5.75 -16.82
CA VAL A 272 11.14 4.59 -17.32
C VAL A 272 9.81 5.04 -17.92
N SER A 273 9.09 5.96 -17.26
CA SER A 273 7.81 6.46 -17.75
C SER A 273 7.94 7.14 -19.11
N ASN A 274 8.98 7.97 -19.28
CA ASN A 274 9.26 8.60 -20.57
C ASN A 274 9.66 7.59 -21.65
N VAL A 275 10.46 6.57 -21.30
CA VAL A 275 10.78 5.45 -22.19
C VAL A 275 9.51 4.74 -22.66
N MET A 276 8.60 4.36 -21.74
CA MET A 276 7.37 3.64 -22.07
C MET A 276 6.47 4.46 -22.99
N ARG A 277 6.34 5.75 -22.72
CA ARG A 277 5.54 6.69 -23.51
C ARG A 277 6.12 6.91 -24.90
N ILE A 278 7.43 7.12 -25.02
CA ILE A 278 8.08 7.47 -26.29
C ILE A 278 8.29 6.25 -27.20
N GLU A 279 8.77 5.13 -26.67
CA GLU A 279 9.09 3.96 -27.49
C GLU A 279 7.85 3.10 -27.78
N LEU A 280 7.04 2.82 -26.75
CA LEU A 280 5.95 1.84 -26.85
C LEU A 280 4.55 2.45 -26.86
N LYS A 281 4.44 3.76 -26.59
CA LYS A 281 3.16 4.48 -26.40
C LYS A 281 2.30 3.83 -25.31
N VAL A 282 2.95 3.41 -24.22
CA VAL A 282 2.29 2.80 -23.06
C VAL A 282 2.30 3.82 -21.93
N GLU A 283 1.11 4.11 -21.41
CA GLU A 283 0.93 4.96 -20.25
C GLU A 283 0.99 4.14 -18.96
N LEU A 284 1.37 4.80 -17.86
CA LEU A 284 1.41 4.19 -16.55
C LEU A 284 0.01 3.81 -16.07
N GLN A 285 -0.13 2.58 -15.59
CA GLN A 285 -1.31 2.08 -14.91
C GLN A 285 -1.06 2.12 -13.40
N GLY A 286 -1.69 3.09 -12.71
CA GLY A 286 -1.57 3.23 -11.26
C GLY A 286 -2.13 2.00 -10.54
N ALA A 287 -1.33 1.41 -9.65
CA ALA A 287 -1.67 0.16 -8.95
C ALA A 287 -1.90 0.35 -7.43
N TRP A 288 -2.01 1.59 -6.96
CA TRP A 288 -2.38 1.90 -5.58
C TRP A 288 -3.80 1.38 -5.26
N PRO A 289 -4.05 0.74 -4.09
CA PRO A 289 -3.16 0.52 -2.95
C PRO A 289 -2.39 -0.81 -2.96
N VAL A 290 -2.56 -1.63 -3.99
CA VAL A 290 -1.93 -2.96 -4.07
C VAL A 290 -0.41 -2.84 -4.08
N ILE A 291 0.09 -1.85 -4.81
CA ILE A 291 1.49 -1.39 -4.73
C ILE A 291 1.50 -0.12 -3.91
N SER A 292 2.19 -0.17 -2.76
CA SER A 292 2.23 0.89 -1.77
C SER A 292 3.62 1.47 -1.60
N GLY A 293 3.72 2.80 -1.61
CA GLY A 293 4.92 3.55 -1.22
C GLY A 293 5.14 3.67 0.30
N PHE A 294 4.21 3.14 1.09
CA PHE A 294 4.25 3.14 2.54
C PHE A 294 4.60 1.77 3.09
N ASP A 295 5.16 1.76 4.30
CA ASP A 295 5.29 0.61 5.18
C ASP A 295 4.05 0.50 6.12
N PRO A 296 3.87 -0.62 6.87
CA PRO A 296 2.75 -0.82 7.78
C PRO A 296 2.53 0.28 8.84
N SER A 297 3.56 1.04 9.21
CA SER A 297 3.48 2.15 10.16
C SER A 297 2.94 3.41 9.51
N THR A 298 3.30 3.64 8.24
CA THR A 298 2.96 4.87 7.52
C THR A 298 1.74 4.72 6.62
N VAL A 299 1.28 3.49 6.33
CA VAL A 299 0.11 3.24 5.49
C VAL A 299 -1.18 3.84 6.11
N PRO A 300 -2.01 4.53 5.32
CA PRO A 300 -3.25 5.11 5.81
C PRO A 300 -4.32 4.04 5.99
N PHE A 301 -4.80 3.88 7.22
CA PHE A 301 -5.94 3.05 7.54
C PHE A 301 -7.23 3.88 7.47
N SER A 302 -8.07 3.58 6.48
CA SER A 302 -9.39 4.19 6.31
C SER A 302 -10.42 3.18 5.83
N PRO A 303 -11.73 3.43 6.06
CA PRO A 303 -12.79 2.52 5.60
C PRO A 303 -12.74 2.21 4.10
N SER A 304 -12.26 3.16 3.29
CA SER A 304 -12.10 3.00 1.84
C SER A 304 -10.96 2.08 1.41
N LEU A 305 -9.94 1.87 2.26
CA LEU A 305 -8.79 1.01 1.98
C LEU A 305 -8.84 -0.33 2.72
N TRP A 306 -9.70 -0.44 3.74
CA TRP A 306 -9.75 -1.56 4.68
C TRP A 306 -9.71 -2.95 4.03
N CYS A 307 -10.48 -3.15 2.96
CA CYS A 307 -10.62 -4.43 2.29
C CYS A 307 -9.67 -4.64 1.11
N GLU A 308 -8.85 -3.64 0.76
CA GLU A 308 -7.97 -3.73 -0.41
C GLU A 308 -6.76 -4.63 -0.09
N PRO A 309 -6.32 -5.47 -1.05
CA PRO A 309 -5.15 -6.31 -0.87
C PRO A 309 -3.86 -5.49 -0.93
N VAL A 310 -2.80 -5.99 -0.29
CA VAL A 310 -1.47 -5.37 -0.31
C VAL A 310 -0.46 -6.36 -0.84
N ALA A 311 0.21 -6.03 -1.93
CA ALA A 311 1.19 -6.90 -2.57
C ALA A 311 2.62 -6.39 -2.41
N ILE A 312 2.82 -5.07 -2.45
CA ILE A 312 4.15 -4.45 -2.37
C ILE A 312 4.10 -3.27 -1.41
N MET A 313 5.09 -3.15 -0.53
CA MET A 313 5.29 -2.01 0.37
C MET A 313 6.74 -1.55 0.31
N HIS A 314 6.96 -0.24 0.34
CA HIS A 314 8.29 0.38 0.32
C HIS A 314 8.69 0.94 1.68
N HIS A 315 9.98 1.28 1.80
CA HIS A 315 10.59 1.79 3.03
C HIS A 315 10.40 0.85 4.23
N VAL A 316 10.34 -0.45 3.94
CA VAL A 316 10.17 -1.46 4.98
C VAL A 316 11.51 -1.71 5.63
N THR A 317 11.63 -1.30 6.89
CA THR A 317 12.84 -1.53 7.69
C THR A 317 13.02 -3.02 8.00
N PRO A 318 14.24 -3.49 8.28
CA PRO A 318 14.50 -4.91 8.53
C PRO A 318 13.69 -5.52 9.69
N ASP A 319 13.38 -4.73 10.72
CA ASP A 319 12.54 -5.14 11.85
C ASP A 319 11.07 -5.34 11.42
N ILE A 320 10.49 -4.38 10.68
CA ILE A 320 9.14 -4.52 10.12
C ILE A 320 9.08 -5.68 9.12
N ALA A 321 10.10 -5.85 8.27
CA ALA A 321 10.18 -6.95 7.31
C ALA A 321 10.21 -8.31 8.02
N SER A 322 10.93 -8.42 9.13
CA SER A 322 10.94 -9.62 9.97
C SER A 322 9.55 -9.93 10.54
N ASP A 323 8.82 -8.90 10.97
CA ASP A 323 7.44 -9.06 11.47
C ASP A 323 6.44 -9.42 10.37
N LEU A 324 6.58 -8.83 9.17
CA LEU A 324 5.78 -9.20 8.00
C LEU A 324 6.03 -10.65 7.59
N TRP A 325 7.29 -11.10 7.56
CA TRP A 325 7.63 -12.49 7.28
C TRP A 325 6.97 -13.45 8.29
N LYS A 326 7.09 -13.13 9.59
CA LYS A 326 6.46 -13.93 10.65
C LYS A 326 4.95 -13.97 10.47
N PHE A 327 4.34 -12.82 10.18
CA PHE A 327 2.91 -12.70 9.96
C PHE A 327 2.43 -13.56 8.78
N GLU A 328 3.17 -13.59 7.67
CA GLU A 328 2.85 -14.45 6.52
C GLU A 328 2.90 -15.94 6.89
N LYS A 329 3.88 -16.37 7.69
CA LYS A 329 3.97 -17.76 8.16
C LYS A 329 2.84 -18.14 9.10
N GLU A 330 2.46 -17.25 10.02
CA GLU A 330 1.34 -17.46 10.94
C GLU A 330 0.01 -17.59 10.18
N ARG A 331 -0.25 -16.72 9.18
CA ARG A 331 -1.43 -16.83 8.32
C ARG A 331 -1.50 -18.15 7.58
N GLY A 332 -0.37 -18.65 7.10
CA GLY A 332 -0.30 -19.96 6.44
C GLY A 332 -0.67 -21.11 7.38
N ALA A 333 -0.20 -21.06 8.62
CA ALA A 333 -0.53 -22.06 9.65
C ALA A 333 -2.01 -22.02 10.07
N ASP A 334 -2.63 -20.84 10.03
CA ASP A 334 -4.05 -20.63 10.37
C ASP A 334 -5.01 -20.91 9.19
N HIS A 335 -4.55 -21.61 8.14
CA HIS A 335 -5.34 -21.92 6.93
C HIS A 335 -5.88 -20.69 6.17
N LEU A 336 -5.29 -19.51 6.40
CA LEU A 336 -5.64 -18.26 5.69
C LEU A 336 -4.85 -18.06 4.39
N SER A 337 -4.12 -19.09 3.92
CA SER A 337 -3.32 -19.07 2.70
C SER A 337 -4.12 -18.74 1.43
N ASN A 338 -5.41 -19.09 1.42
CA ASN A 338 -6.30 -18.89 0.28
C ASN A 338 -6.98 -17.51 0.28
N ALA A 339 -6.76 -16.69 1.32
CA ALA A 339 -7.31 -15.35 1.42
C ALA A 339 -6.20 -14.30 1.31
N PRO A 340 -6.35 -13.28 0.45
CA PRO A 340 -5.30 -12.30 0.25
C PRO A 340 -5.05 -11.52 1.52
N LEU A 341 -3.79 -11.14 1.75
CA LEU A 341 -3.41 -10.22 2.82
C LEU A 341 -3.94 -8.80 2.49
N ARG A 342 -4.73 -8.23 3.39
CA ARG A 342 -5.41 -6.93 3.20
C ARG A 342 -4.83 -5.84 4.10
N ILE A 343 -5.18 -4.58 3.83
CA ILE A 343 -4.87 -3.46 4.72
C ILE A 343 -5.42 -3.70 6.14
N ALA A 344 -6.61 -4.28 6.28
CA ALA A 344 -7.16 -4.67 7.59
C ALA A 344 -6.26 -5.66 8.36
N ASP A 345 -5.59 -6.55 7.66
CA ASP A 345 -4.70 -7.55 8.26
C ASP A 345 -3.42 -6.88 8.81
N LEU A 346 -2.90 -5.87 8.09
CA LEU A 346 -1.81 -5.03 8.58
C LEU A 346 -2.22 -4.27 9.85
N TRP A 347 -3.46 -3.74 9.91
CA TRP A 347 -3.96 -3.10 11.14
C TRP A 347 -3.96 -4.07 12.32
N GLN A 348 -4.46 -5.29 12.13
CA GLN A 348 -4.48 -6.29 13.20
C GLN A 348 -3.08 -6.61 13.69
N ARG A 349 -2.12 -6.73 12.78
CA ARG A 349 -0.74 -7.08 13.13
C ARG A 349 0.03 -5.93 13.78
N PHE A 350 -0.04 -4.73 13.21
CA PHE A 350 0.87 -3.62 13.55
C PHE A 350 0.22 -2.55 14.44
N MET A 351 -1.10 -2.37 14.39
CA MET A 351 -1.78 -1.32 15.16
C MET A 351 -2.43 -1.82 16.45
N THR A 352 -2.94 -3.06 16.44
CA THR A 352 -3.68 -3.62 17.60
C THR A 352 -2.81 -3.87 18.85
N PRO A 353 -1.52 -4.27 18.72
CA PRO A 353 -0.64 -4.40 19.89
C PRO A 353 -0.30 -3.06 20.57
N GLU A 354 -0.48 -1.95 19.87
CA GLU A 354 -0.06 -0.62 20.31
C GLU A 354 -1.08 0.05 21.23
N ASN A 355 -0.59 0.86 22.19
CA ASN A 355 -1.47 1.73 22.97
C ASN A 355 -1.81 2.99 22.15
N LEU A 356 -2.96 2.97 21.47
CA LEU A 356 -3.42 4.09 20.65
C LEU A 356 -3.94 5.28 21.46
N ASN A 357 -4.20 5.12 22.77
CA ASN A 357 -4.64 6.21 23.65
C ASN A 357 -3.47 7.09 24.15
N ASP A 358 -2.23 6.69 23.90
CA ASP A 358 -1.07 7.46 24.35
C ASP A 358 -0.72 8.54 23.35
N THR A 359 -0.70 9.79 23.82
CA THR A 359 -0.16 10.92 23.07
C THR A 359 1.35 10.75 22.92
N ARG A 360 1.83 10.69 21.67
CA ARG A 360 3.24 10.52 21.35
C ARG A 360 3.85 11.87 21.01
N LYS A 361 5.02 12.15 21.58
CA LYS A 361 5.85 13.32 21.28
C LYS A 361 6.97 12.93 20.33
N ASP A 362 7.46 13.90 19.57
CA ASP A 362 8.50 13.74 18.55
C ASP A 362 8.16 12.59 17.60
N TRP A 363 6.91 12.60 17.13
CA TRP A 363 6.33 11.51 16.37
C TRP A 363 5.51 12.05 15.21
N ASP A 364 5.81 11.61 14.00
CA ASP A 364 5.24 12.14 12.76
C ASP A 364 4.38 11.07 12.07
N ASN A 365 3.10 11.36 11.87
CA ASN A 365 2.14 10.51 11.17
C ASN A 365 1.92 10.92 9.70
N LEU A 366 2.81 11.76 9.15
CA LEU A 366 2.76 12.28 7.78
C LEU A 366 1.55 13.18 7.49
N SER A 367 0.88 13.73 8.51
CA SER A 367 -0.34 14.53 8.32
C SER A 367 -0.13 15.83 7.55
N SER A 368 1.07 16.42 7.66
CA SER A 368 1.48 17.61 6.89
C SER A 368 2.17 17.26 5.58
N GLU A 369 2.34 15.98 5.29
CA GLU A 369 2.96 15.56 4.05
C GLU A 369 1.95 15.60 2.92
N PRO A 370 2.42 15.82 1.69
CA PRO A 370 1.55 15.74 0.54
C PRO A 370 0.83 14.39 0.44
N SER A 371 1.46 13.35 1.01
CA SER A 371 0.98 11.99 1.08
C SER A 371 -0.32 11.77 1.85
N ASN A 372 -0.73 12.74 2.67
CA ASN A 372 -1.96 12.67 3.45
C ASN A 372 -3.07 13.61 2.95
N SER A 373 -2.80 14.42 1.91
CA SER A 373 -3.70 15.46 1.39
C SER A 373 -5.16 15.01 1.23
N ARG A 374 -5.43 13.82 0.67
CA ARG A 374 -6.79 13.29 0.46
C ARG A 374 -7.56 12.97 1.75
N TRP A 375 -6.87 12.83 2.87
CA TRP A 375 -7.48 12.56 4.18
C TRP A 375 -7.45 13.78 5.10
N ASN A 376 -6.75 14.85 4.72
CA ASN A 376 -6.68 16.08 5.50
C ASN A 376 -8.02 16.81 5.51
N ILE A 377 -8.53 17.10 6.71
CA ILE A 377 -9.84 17.73 6.92
C ILE A 377 -9.72 19.24 6.72
N LEU A 378 -10.71 19.82 6.05
CA LEU A 378 -10.77 21.27 5.82
C LEU A 378 -11.26 22.01 7.07
N PHE A 379 -10.66 23.17 7.32
CA PHE A 379 -11.12 24.07 8.38
C PHE A 379 -12.24 24.99 7.88
N GLU A 380 -13.10 25.42 8.80
CA GLU A 380 -14.12 26.43 8.54
C GLU A 380 -13.48 27.68 7.94
N GLY A 381 -14.02 28.13 6.80
CA GLY A 381 -13.66 29.41 6.18
C GLY A 381 -14.75 30.45 6.41
N ASP A 382 -14.72 31.53 5.64
CA ASP A 382 -15.69 32.65 5.75
C ASP A 382 -17.16 32.23 5.54
N LYS A 383 -17.40 31.05 4.96
CA LYS A 383 -18.74 30.47 4.76
C LYS A 383 -18.85 29.12 5.48
N PRO A 384 -19.90 28.92 6.28
CA PRO A 384 -20.16 27.62 6.90
C PRO A 384 -20.59 26.63 5.81
N GLU A 385 -19.75 25.64 5.56
CA GLU A 385 -20.04 24.48 4.73
C GLU A 385 -19.95 23.24 5.61
N GLY A 386 -20.87 22.28 5.42
CA GLY A 386 -20.91 21.07 6.23
C GLY A 386 -19.65 20.21 6.09
N GLY A 387 -19.24 19.54 7.17
CA GLY A 387 -18.10 18.63 7.19
C GLY A 387 -16.72 19.28 7.40
N ARG A 388 -16.67 20.59 7.64
CA ARG A 388 -15.45 21.29 8.05
C ARG A 388 -15.27 21.27 9.57
N ALA A 389 -14.02 21.31 10.01
CA ALA A 389 -13.66 21.38 11.43
C ALA A 389 -13.31 22.82 11.83
N LYS A 390 -13.41 23.16 13.11
CA LYS A 390 -12.89 24.44 13.62
C LYS A 390 -11.36 24.43 13.57
N SER A 391 -10.72 25.59 13.38
CA SER A 391 -9.26 25.62 13.55
C SER A 391 -8.88 25.40 15.01
N GLY A 392 -7.90 24.54 15.25
CA GLY A 392 -7.36 24.22 16.58
C GLY A 392 -5.88 24.58 16.70
N GLU A 393 -5.40 25.58 15.95
CA GLU A 393 -3.97 25.92 15.87
C GLU A 393 -3.36 26.48 17.16
N GLU A 394 -4.19 26.97 18.07
CA GLU A 394 -3.76 27.67 19.29
C GLU A 394 -2.94 26.78 20.23
N SER A 395 -3.30 25.50 20.36
CA SER A 395 -2.59 24.54 21.19
C SER A 395 -2.88 23.09 20.77
N PRO A 396 -2.08 22.10 21.22
CA PRO A 396 -2.37 20.69 21.01
C PRO A 396 -3.76 20.28 21.52
N GLU A 397 -4.19 20.82 22.66
CA GLU A 397 -5.51 20.55 23.25
C GLU A 397 -6.64 21.14 22.40
N ALA A 398 -6.46 22.34 21.85
CA ALA A 398 -7.41 22.93 20.91
C ALA A 398 -7.52 22.12 19.61
N CYS A 399 -6.40 21.59 19.12
CA CYS A 399 -6.38 20.70 17.95
C CYS A 399 -7.10 19.37 18.23
N GLU A 400 -6.86 18.79 19.42
CA GLU A 400 -7.57 17.61 19.89
C GLU A 400 -9.09 17.84 19.96
N ASP A 401 -9.51 18.93 20.60
CA ASP A 401 -10.92 19.27 20.75
C ASP A 401 -11.60 19.53 19.40
N SER A 402 -10.88 20.13 18.45
CA SER A 402 -11.37 20.29 17.07
C SER A 402 -11.59 18.93 16.40
N CYS A 403 -10.64 18.00 16.53
CA CYS A 403 -10.78 16.65 16.00
C CYS A 403 -11.98 15.94 16.63
N ARG A 404 -12.14 16.00 17.96
CA ARG A 404 -13.26 15.38 18.68
C ARG A 404 -14.63 15.92 18.26
N GLN A 405 -14.70 17.20 17.87
CA GLN A 405 -15.94 17.83 17.40
C GLN A 405 -16.23 17.53 15.92
N SER A 406 -15.24 17.07 15.16
CA SER A 406 -15.38 16.74 13.75
C SER A 406 -15.85 15.30 13.58
N GLU A 407 -16.96 15.11 12.87
CA GLU A 407 -17.53 13.78 12.57
C GLU A 407 -16.55 12.86 11.82
N PHE A 408 -15.70 13.44 10.98
CA PHE A 408 -14.82 12.70 10.07
C PHE A 408 -13.40 12.52 10.61
N CYS A 409 -13.05 13.14 11.74
CA CYS A 409 -11.69 13.09 12.26
C CYS A 409 -11.43 11.77 13.00
N MET A 410 -10.41 11.05 12.55
CA MET A 410 -9.93 9.81 13.17
C MET A 410 -8.62 10.02 13.93
N GLN A 411 -7.81 10.98 13.51
CA GLN A 411 -6.50 11.26 14.10
C GLN A 411 -6.17 12.75 13.96
N TRP A 412 -5.46 13.30 14.95
CA TRP A 412 -4.89 14.63 14.87
C TRP A 412 -3.38 14.62 15.14
N SER A 413 -2.71 15.63 14.63
CA SER A 413 -1.29 15.89 14.78
C SER A 413 -1.06 17.38 14.95
N TYR A 414 -0.13 17.76 15.83
CA TYR A 414 0.23 19.13 16.12
C TYR A 414 1.72 19.37 15.90
N SER A 415 2.06 20.34 15.06
CA SER A 415 3.43 20.80 14.81
C SER A 415 3.74 22.07 15.60
N SER A 416 4.98 22.21 16.08
CA SER A 416 5.41 23.43 16.79
C SER A 416 5.46 24.69 15.90
N LEU A 417 5.60 24.50 14.58
CA LEU A 417 5.67 25.57 13.58
C LEU A 417 4.64 25.28 12.47
N PRO A 418 3.95 26.29 11.91
CA PRO A 418 2.98 26.06 10.84
C PRO A 418 3.57 25.28 9.67
N GLN A 419 2.94 24.18 9.28
CA GLN A 419 3.33 23.34 8.15
C GLN A 419 2.26 23.34 7.06
N PRO A 420 2.63 23.01 5.80
CA PRO A 420 1.65 22.80 4.75
C PRO A 420 0.62 21.72 5.13
N ASN A 421 -0.63 21.94 4.76
CA ASN A 421 -1.70 20.95 4.93
C ASN A 421 -2.12 20.27 3.62
N TRP A 422 -1.51 20.68 2.49
CA TRP A 422 -1.74 20.12 1.15
C TRP A 422 -3.21 20.00 0.74
N ASN A 423 -4.03 20.93 1.20
CA ASN A 423 -5.41 21.17 0.79
C ASN A 423 -5.65 22.69 0.78
N THR A 424 -6.90 23.14 0.77
CA THR A 424 -7.20 24.58 0.73
C THR A 424 -7.02 25.29 2.08
N ASN A 425 -6.62 24.57 3.14
CA ASN A 425 -6.27 25.22 4.41
C ASN A 425 -4.95 26.00 4.26
N PRO A 426 -4.78 27.12 4.99
CA PRO A 426 -3.47 27.75 5.11
C PRO A 426 -2.48 26.82 5.81
N GLN A 427 -1.19 27.20 5.80
CA GLN A 427 -0.21 26.55 6.65
C GLN A 427 -0.68 26.63 8.11
N THR A 428 -0.63 25.51 8.79
CA THR A 428 -1.32 25.30 10.07
C THR A 428 -0.43 24.51 11.01
N ARG A 429 -0.61 24.71 12.31
CA ARG A 429 -0.01 23.85 13.34
C ARG A 429 -0.86 22.61 13.62
N CYS A 430 -2.17 22.68 13.34
CA CYS A 430 -3.10 21.61 13.63
C CYS A 430 -3.43 20.84 12.34
N HIS A 431 -3.15 19.55 12.33
CA HIS A 431 -3.40 18.68 11.18
C HIS A 431 -4.42 17.61 11.56
N LEU A 432 -5.61 17.69 10.97
CA LEU A 432 -6.71 16.75 11.21
C LEU A 432 -6.84 15.77 10.05
N SER A 433 -6.98 14.48 10.34
CA SER A 433 -7.06 13.43 9.32
C SER A 433 -8.27 12.52 9.50
N SER A 434 -8.87 12.15 8.37
CA SER A 434 -9.92 11.13 8.23
C SER A 434 -9.38 9.71 8.01
N SER A 435 -8.07 9.52 8.13
CA SER A 435 -7.41 8.22 8.24
C SER A 435 -6.54 8.16 9.48
N ILE A 436 -6.22 6.95 9.90
CA ILE A 436 -5.25 6.70 10.97
C ILE A 436 -3.95 6.22 10.32
N ARG A 437 -2.82 6.80 10.72
CA ARG A 437 -1.47 6.28 10.45
C ARG A 437 -0.77 6.10 11.77
N PHE A 438 0.03 5.05 11.94
CA PHE A 438 0.84 4.94 13.14
C PHE A 438 1.85 6.08 13.18
N GLY A 439 2.56 6.27 12.08
CA GLY A 439 3.69 7.19 11.97
C GLY A 439 4.99 6.59 12.50
N THR A 440 6.00 7.43 12.60
CA THR A 440 7.33 7.06 13.08
C THR A 440 7.88 8.14 14.00
N HIS A 441 8.78 7.77 14.91
CA HIS A 441 9.53 8.74 15.68
C HIS A 441 10.35 9.65 14.77
N LYS A 442 10.25 10.96 14.97
CA LYS A 442 10.97 12.01 14.22
C LYS A 442 11.55 13.00 15.22
N ALA A 443 12.87 12.95 15.38
CA ALA A 443 13.59 13.81 16.31
C ALA A 443 13.38 15.30 15.97
N PRO A 444 13.46 16.20 16.97
CA PRO A 444 13.35 17.64 16.75
C PRO A 444 14.31 18.13 15.65
N GLN A 445 13.77 18.86 14.67
CA GLN A 445 14.55 19.37 13.54
C GLN A 445 14.89 20.84 13.76
N ASP A 446 16.16 21.20 13.62
CA ASP A 446 16.60 22.59 13.71
C ASP A 446 16.16 23.36 12.46
N MET A 447 15.40 24.43 12.66
CA MET A 447 14.82 25.27 11.62
C MET A 447 15.23 26.72 11.86
N ASN A 448 15.80 27.35 10.84
CA ASN A 448 16.05 28.79 10.88
C ASN A 448 14.82 29.52 10.33
N VAL A 449 14.02 30.10 11.23
CA VAL A 449 12.81 30.85 10.87
C VAL A 449 13.08 32.31 11.14
N GLN A 450 13.17 33.11 10.06
CA GLN A 450 13.42 34.56 10.14
C GLN A 450 14.71 34.95 10.91
N GLY A 451 15.73 34.08 10.92
CA GLY A 451 16.98 34.32 11.63
C GLY A 451 17.01 33.80 13.07
N GLU A 452 15.91 33.24 13.58
CA GLU A 452 15.87 32.56 14.88
C GLU A 452 15.95 31.04 14.70
N ASP A 453 16.83 30.41 15.46
CA ASP A 453 16.96 28.96 15.52
C ASP A 453 15.83 28.40 16.39
N THR A 454 14.87 27.76 15.74
CA THR A 454 13.69 27.14 16.36
C THR A 454 13.67 25.65 16.05
N LYS A 455 12.97 24.86 16.87
CA LYS A 455 12.86 23.42 16.66
C LYS A 455 11.47 23.04 16.17
N LEU A 456 11.42 22.32 15.05
CA LEU A 456 10.20 21.65 14.60
C LEU A 456 10.05 20.34 15.37
N THR A 457 8.97 20.22 16.14
CA THR A 457 8.59 19.04 16.91
C THR A 457 7.15 18.66 16.59
N TRP A 458 6.83 17.38 16.75
CA TRP A 458 5.53 16.81 16.43
C TRP A 458 4.89 16.17 17.65
N THR A 459 3.59 16.38 17.83
CA THR A 459 2.78 15.67 18.84
C THR A 459 1.59 15.05 18.15
N ILE A 460 1.40 13.74 18.29
CA ILE A 460 0.26 13.03 17.71
C ILE A 460 -0.55 12.32 18.78
N HIS A 461 -1.83 12.16 18.50
CA HIS A 461 -2.68 11.28 19.26
C HIS A 461 -3.72 10.68 18.32
N VAL A 462 -3.84 9.36 18.35
CA VAL A 462 -5.00 8.69 17.77
C VAL A 462 -6.12 8.89 18.77
N LEU A 463 -7.27 9.41 18.34
CA LEU A 463 -8.44 9.44 19.21
C LEU A 463 -8.91 8.00 19.42
N GLY A 464 -8.25 7.29 20.34
CA GLY A 464 -8.73 6.08 20.93
C GLY A 464 -10.02 6.43 21.64
N GLY A 465 -11.12 6.08 21.00
CA GLY A 465 -12.43 6.60 21.38
C GLY A 465 -12.68 6.37 22.86
N SER A 466 -13.29 7.37 23.50
CA SER A 466 -13.77 7.28 24.87
C SER A 466 -14.38 5.90 25.10
N THR A 467 -14.20 5.32 26.28
CA THR A 467 -14.53 3.96 26.74
C THR A 467 -15.78 3.25 26.14
N THR A 468 -16.74 3.97 25.58
CA THR A 468 -17.85 3.46 24.75
C THR A 468 -17.45 2.96 23.34
N MET A 469 -16.33 3.41 22.78
CA MET A 469 -15.93 3.12 21.40
C MET A 469 -14.86 2.03 21.26
N GLN A 470 -14.21 1.55 22.33
CA GLN A 470 -13.38 0.34 22.23
C GLN A 470 -14.23 -0.92 21.97
N THR A 471 -15.44 -0.97 22.54
CA THR A 471 -16.48 -1.94 22.15
C THR A 471 -16.97 -1.70 20.72
N ALA A 472 -17.04 -0.44 20.28
CA ALA A 472 -17.43 -0.09 18.92
C ALA A 472 -16.31 -0.28 17.89
N THR A 473 -15.02 -0.24 18.23
CA THR A 473 -13.93 -0.53 17.28
C THR A 473 -13.83 -2.03 17.04
N SER A 474 -13.98 -2.88 18.06
CA SER A 474 -14.14 -4.32 17.81
C SER A 474 -15.40 -4.61 16.99
N THR A 475 -16.51 -3.90 17.25
CA THR A 475 -17.75 -4.07 16.47
C THR A 475 -17.63 -3.51 15.06
N VAL A 476 -17.07 -2.31 14.85
CA VAL A 476 -16.85 -1.64 13.55
C VAL A 476 -15.80 -2.38 12.74
N VAL A 477 -14.71 -2.83 13.34
CA VAL A 477 -13.74 -3.74 12.70
C VAL A 477 -14.43 -5.03 12.30
N SER A 478 -15.26 -5.63 13.17
CA SER A 478 -16.04 -6.82 12.84
C SER A 478 -17.06 -6.56 11.72
N PHE A 479 -17.73 -5.41 11.71
CA PHE A 479 -18.66 -4.97 10.67
C PHE A 479 -17.96 -4.67 9.35
N LEU A 480 -16.79 -4.03 9.38
CA LEU A 480 -15.95 -3.77 8.20
C LEU A 480 -15.40 -5.07 7.64
N ASN A 481 -14.97 -6.01 8.48
CA ASN A 481 -14.55 -7.35 8.07
C ASN A 481 -15.73 -8.11 7.45
N LEU A 482 -16.94 -8.00 8.01
CA LEU A 482 -18.17 -8.56 7.43
C LEU A 482 -18.52 -7.89 6.08
N LEU A 483 -18.34 -6.58 5.95
CA LEU A 483 -18.54 -5.85 4.70
C LEU A 483 -17.52 -6.26 3.62
N CYS A 484 -16.27 -6.56 4.00
CA CYS A 484 -15.29 -7.12 3.07
C CYS A 484 -15.78 -8.46 2.50
N TYR A 485 -16.38 -9.31 3.33
CA TYR A 485 -16.99 -10.56 2.89
C TYR A 485 -18.12 -10.31 1.87
N PHE A 486 -19.02 -9.36 2.13
CA PHE A 486 -20.09 -9.02 1.17
C PHE A 486 -19.60 -8.34 -0.12
N ARG A 487 -18.56 -7.51 -0.07
CA ARG A 487 -17.97 -6.89 -1.27
C ARG A 487 -17.26 -7.90 -2.17
N ALA A 488 -16.61 -8.92 -1.59
CA ALA A 488 -16.05 -10.03 -2.35
C ALA A 488 -17.15 -10.75 -3.16
N VAL A 489 -18.32 -10.98 -2.55
CA VAL A 489 -19.50 -11.56 -3.21
C VAL A 489 -20.06 -10.67 -4.34
N GLN A 490 -20.10 -9.35 -4.15
CA GLN A 490 -20.56 -8.42 -5.20
C GLN A 490 -19.61 -8.31 -6.41
N ARG A 491 -18.28 -8.31 -6.20
CA ARG A 491 -17.31 -8.31 -7.31
C ARG A 491 -17.49 -9.56 -8.22
N GLN A 492 -17.84 -10.71 -7.64
CA GLN A 492 -18.15 -11.93 -8.43
C GLN A 492 -19.44 -11.80 -9.25
N LEU A 493 -20.50 -11.20 -8.71
CA LEU A 493 -21.74 -10.98 -9.48
C LEU A 493 -21.49 -10.08 -10.69
N PHE A 494 -20.63 -9.07 -10.56
CA PHE A 494 -20.27 -8.18 -11.66
C PHE A 494 -19.45 -8.89 -12.76
N VAL A 495 -18.50 -9.76 -12.37
CA VAL A 495 -17.71 -10.61 -13.31
C VAL A 495 -18.60 -11.65 -13.99
N ILE A 496 -19.60 -12.19 -13.30
CA ILE A 496 -20.55 -13.17 -13.86
C ILE A 496 -21.56 -12.50 -14.80
N TYR A 497 -22.03 -11.28 -14.51
CA TYR A 497 -23.01 -10.59 -15.36
C TYR A 497 -22.42 -9.99 -16.65
N HIS A 498 -21.14 -9.62 -16.66
CA HIS A 498 -20.46 -9.23 -17.91
C HIS A 498 -20.27 -10.38 -18.92
N ARG A 499 -20.44 -11.65 -18.50
CA ARG A 499 -20.47 -12.81 -19.41
C ARG A 499 -21.72 -12.90 -20.29
N LYS A 500 -22.75 -12.05 -20.11
CA LYS A 500 -24.03 -12.19 -20.84
C LYS A 500 -24.51 -11.00 -21.69
N ILE A 501 -23.79 -9.88 -21.77
CA ILE A 501 -24.23 -8.77 -22.61
C ILE A 501 -23.07 -8.27 -23.47
N SER A 502 -23.01 -8.78 -24.70
CA SER A 502 -22.33 -8.16 -25.82
C SER A 502 -23.39 -7.56 -26.74
N PHE A 503 -23.13 -6.31 -27.17
CA PHE A 503 -23.80 -5.46 -28.15
C PHE A 503 -24.69 -4.27 -27.69
N SER A 504 -24.19 -3.09 -28.10
CA SER A 504 -24.84 -1.81 -28.47
C SER A 504 -24.97 -0.68 -27.43
N ARG A 505 -24.17 0.38 -27.71
CA ARG A 505 -24.12 1.82 -27.33
C ARG A 505 -24.83 2.34 -26.06
N PRO A 506 -24.19 3.29 -25.32
CA PRO A 506 -24.73 3.81 -24.06
C PRO A 506 -25.72 4.98 -24.27
N SER A 507 -26.88 4.93 -23.63
CA SER A 507 -27.72 6.08 -23.36
C SER A 507 -27.74 6.36 -21.85
N SER A 508 -27.09 7.47 -21.49
CA SER A 508 -26.97 8.00 -20.13
C SER A 508 -28.31 8.51 -19.62
N CYS A 509 -29.03 7.72 -18.82
CA CYS A 509 -30.07 8.20 -17.89
C CYS A 509 -30.63 7.11 -16.96
N TYR A 510 -30.31 5.82 -17.18
CA TYR A 510 -30.86 4.73 -16.37
C TYR A 510 -30.09 4.42 -15.06
N TYR A 511 -28.95 5.07 -14.82
CA TYR A 511 -28.08 4.72 -13.68
C TYR A 511 -28.45 5.38 -12.35
N HIS A 512 -29.26 6.45 -12.33
CA HIS A 512 -29.55 7.17 -11.07
C HIS A 512 -30.77 6.67 -10.29
N THR A 513 -31.73 6.00 -10.92
CA THR A 513 -32.98 5.60 -10.27
C THR A 513 -32.89 4.26 -9.53
N ALA A 514 -31.91 3.40 -9.88
CA ALA A 514 -31.74 2.09 -9.24
C ALA A 514 -31.00 2.17 -7.88
N LEU A 515 -30.27 3.25 -7.61
CA LEU A 515 -29.46 3.40 -6.39
C LEU A 515 -30.28 3.88 -5.18
N MET A 516 -31.46 4.48 -5.39
CA MET A 516 -32.32 5.02 -4.32
C MET A 516 -33.31 3.99 -3.73
N LEU A 517 -33.49 2.82 -4.35
CA LEU A 517 -34.49 1.83 -3.91
C LEU A 517 -34.01 0.88 -2.79
N THR A 518 -32.76 0.99 -2.34
CA THR A 518 -32.19 0.08 -1.32
C THR A 518 -31.97 0.70 0.06
N LEU A 519 -32.29 1.98 0.27
CA LEU A 519 -32.11 2.62 1.57
C LEU A 519 -33.30 3.53 1.94
N HIS A 520 -34.17 2.99 2.80
CA HIS A 520 -35.14 3.63 3.68
C HIS A 520 -36.45 4.28 3.15
N GLU A 521 -37.45 4.18 4.03
CA GLU A 521 -38.86 4.52 3.89
C GLU A 521 -39.08 5.99 3.47
N ALA A 522 -39.63 6.23 2.28
CA ALA A 522 -40.11 7.55 1.88
C ALA A 522 -41.58 7.48 1.43
N THR A 523 -42.43 8.32 2.04
CA THR A 523 -43.87 8.34 1.82
C THR A 523 -44.29 8.74 0.38
N PRO A 524 -45.46 8.26 -0.11
CA PRO A 524 -45.84 8.33 -1.54
C PRO A 524 -46.02 9.73 -2.14
N ARG A 525 -46.02 10.80 -1.34
CA ARG A 525 -46.26 12.18 -1.82
C ARG A 525 -45.01 12.88 -2.36
N ALA A 526 -43.79 12.41 -2.03
CA ALA A 526 -42.55 12.96 -2.58
C ALA A 526 -42.31 12.48 -4.02
N LEU A 527 -42.68 11.24 -4.32
CA LEU A 527 -42.46 10.59 -5.63
C LEU A 527 -43.24 11.27 -6.78
N ILE A 528 -44.42 11.85 -6.48
CA ILE A 528 -45.29 12.46 -7.51
C ILE A 528 -44.78 13.84 -7.95
N ARG A 529 -44.00 14.56 -7.12
CA ARG A 529 -43.45 15.88 -7.46
C ARG A 529 -42.21 15.80 -8.35
N GLU A 530 -41.35 14.79 -8.19
CA GLU A 530 -40.17 14.62 -9.05
C GLU A 530 -40.51 14.10 -10.45
N ILE A 531 -41.52 13.22 -10.57
CA ILE A 531 -41.96 12.71 -11.89
C ILE A 531 -42.55 13.83 -12.76
N GLN A 532 -43.20 14.84 -12.17
CA GLN A 532 -43.72 15.99 -12.91
C GLN A 532 -42.63 16.98 -13.36
N ALA A 533 -41.48 17.05 -12.67
CA ALA A 533 -40.36 17.91 -13.07
C ALA A 533 -39.60 17.37 -14.30
N CYS A 534 -39.50 16.04 -14.44
CA CYS A 534 -38.85 15.42 -15.61
C CYS A 534 -39.68 15.51 -16.91
N SER A 535 -40.98 15.75 -16.84
CA SER A 535 -41.84 15.85 -18.03
C SER A 535 -41.81 17.22 -18.73
N LEU A 536 -41.23 18.27 -18.11
CA LEU A 536 -41.31 19.65 -18.62
C LEU A 536 -39.98 20.19 -19.19
N GLY A 537 -38.88 19.44 -19.12
CA GLY A 537 -37.55 19.87 -19.59
C GLY A 537 -37.23 19.55 -21.06
N SER A 538 -38.07 18.80 -21.77
CA SER A 538 -37.81 18.31 -23.13
C SER A 538 -38.58 19.09 -24.21
N GLN A 539 -38.47 20.43 -24.24
CA GLN A 539 -38.77 21.22 -25.45
C GLN A 539 -37.92 22.50 -25.50
N ARG A 540 -36.89 22.51 -26.37
CA ARG A 540 -36.34 23.61 -27.22
C ARG A 540 -34.85 23.31 -27.51
N ARG A 541 -34.53 22.74 -28.69
CA ARG A 541 -34.07 23.36 -29.96
C ARG A 541 -32.70 24.06 -29.82
N TRP A 542 -31.61 23.52 -30.38
CA TRP A 542 -31.19 23.59 -31.80
C TRP A 542 -31.23 25.02 -32.36
N VAL A 543 -30.11 25.75 -32.23
CA VAL A 543 -29.32 26.40 -33.30
C VAL A 543 -27.86 26.41 -32.84
#